data_AF-A0A1G0Y8J1-F1
#
_entry.id   AF-A0A1G0Y8J1-F1
#
_cell.length_a   1.000
_cell.length_b   1.000
_cell.length_c   1.000
_cell.angle_alpha   90.00
_cell.angle_beta   90.00
_cell.angle_gamma   90.00
#
_symmetry.space_group_name_H-M   'P 1'
#
loop_
_entity.id
_entity.type
_entity.pdbx_description
1 polymer ?
#
loop_
_entity_poly.entity_id
_entity_poly.type
_entity_poly.pdbx_seq_one_letter_code
_entity_poly.pdbx_strand_id
1 'polypeptide(L)'
;MTQQNQSVKLDILKTLLSLDGPAGASRITDRLLSSGADLQPRTIRYYLLQMDREGLTRFVSRRRGREITDRGRAELAHANVLEKVGFISSKIDSLGYRMSFSLGTGQGTLIANVSTIHKSYLLRALEDMKPVFSRRLGMGSRIAVAREGQTLGGCVVPRDSVAFGTVCSVTVNGILLDEGIPVVSRFGGLMEIRDGKPIRFVELIEYQGTSIDPLEFFIKANMTRVRECARSGSGLIGASFREIPAAAIDDVHRIRKDMEKYGLGGILAIGRPGQSLFDIPVAAGRAGMVVTGGMNPVAAIHETGARITIQSLAGLDDFKAFRSFQELRDRYPG
;
A
#
# COMPACT_ATOMS: atom_id res chain seq x y z
N MET A 1 -12.43 -5.37 31.86
CA MET A 1 -11.12 -6.06 31.71
C MET A 1 -10.10 -5.00 31.28
N THR A 2 -9.01 -4.85 32.01
CA THR A 2 -8.01 -3.79 31.78
C THR A 2 -7.23 -4.07 30.49
N GLN A 3 -6.99 -3.06 29.64
CA GLN A 3 -6.20 -3.16 28.39
C GLN A 3 -4.87 -3.89 28.58
N GLN A 4 -4.23 -3.70 29.73
CA GLN A 4 -2.96 -4.33 30.10
C GLN A 4 -3.03 -5.87 30.17
N ASN A 5 -4.18 -6.44 30.59
CA ASN A 5 -4.34 -7.90 30.68
C ASN A 5 -4.49 -8.55 29.30
N GLN A 6 -5.00 -7.82 28.32
CA GLN A 6 -5.17 -8.32 26.94
C GLN A 6 -3.83 -8.30 26.20
N SER A 7 -3.03 -7.26 26.36
CA SER A 7 -1.66 -7.17 25.81
C SER A 7 -0.80 -8.36 26.24
N VAL A 8 -0.75 -8.66 27.54
CA VAL A 8 0.08 -9.75 28.07
C VAL A 8 -0.32 -11.12 27.51
N LYS A 9 -1.62 -11.38 27.31
CA LYS A 9 -2.08 -12.64 26.71
C LYS A 9 -1.66 -12.78 25.26
N LEU A 10 -1.71 -11.69 24.49
CA LEU A 10 -1.28 -11.67 23.09
C LEU A 10 0.22 -11.94 22.98
N ASP A 11 1.04 -11.34 23.84
CA ASP A 11 2.50 -11.58 23.86
C ASP A 11 2.83 -13.05 24.18
N ILE A 12 2.07 -13.67 25.10
CA ILE A 12 2.19 -15.10 25.40
C ILE A 12 1.79 -15.96 24.18
N LEU A 13 0.70 -15.63 23.46
CA LEU A 13 0.31 -16.34 22.24
C LEU A 13 1.34 -16.20 21.12
N LYS A 14 1.87 -14.98 20.88
CA LYS A 14 2.95 -14.70 19.90
C LYS A 14 4.18 -15.57 20.23
N THR A 15 4.54 -15.63 21.50
CA THR A 15 5.66 -16.44 21.99
C THR A 15 5.44 -17.93 21.76
N LEU A 16 4.28 -18.47 22.15
CA LEU A 16 3.93 -19.88 21.94
C LEU A 16 3.92 -20.27 20.45
N LEU A 17 3.43 -19.39 19.57
CA LEU A 17 3.47 -19.62 18.13
C LEU A 17 4.90 -19.68 17.60
N SER A 18 5.79 -18.80 18.08
CA SER A 18 7.19 -18.75 17.64
C SER A 18 8.06 -19.92 18.09
N LEU A 19 7.68 -20.61 19.17
CA LEU A 19 8.44 -21.71 19.77
C LEU A 19 8.17 -23.08 19.13
N ASP A 20 7.27 -23.13 18.14
CA ASP A 20 6.86 -24.30 17.34
C ASP A 20 6.70 -25.60 18.15
N GLY A 21 5.89 -25.51 19.22
CA GLY A 21 5.58 -26.64 20.10
C GLY A 21 5.16 -26.20 21.51
N PRO A 22 4.78 -27.15 22.39
CA PRO A 22 4.36 -26.80 23.74
C PRO A 22 5.51 -26.18 24.55
N ALA A 23 5.20 -25.15 25.35
CA ALA A 23 6.16 -24.49 26.23
C ALA A 23 5.62 -24.27 27.64
N GLY A 24 6.52 -24.38 28.62
CA GLY A 24 6.26 -24.03 30.02
C GLY A 24 6.55 -22.55 30.30
N ALA A 25 6.07 -22.06 31.46
CA ALA A 25 6.19 -20.66 31.84
C ALA A 25 7.64 -20.12 31.84
N SER A 26 8.63 -20.93 32.21
CA SER A 26 10.05 -20.51 32.19
C SER A 26 10.52 -20.20 30.78
N ARG A 27 10.28 -21.11 29.83
CA ARG A 27 10.68 -20.94 28.42
C ARG A 27 9.97 -19.75 27.74
N ILE A 28 8.75 -19.46 28.18
CA ILE A 28 7.99 -18.29 27.72
C ILE A 28 8.57 -17.02 28.33
N THR A 29 8.88 -17.01 29.63
CA THR A 29 9.57 -15.89 30.31
C THR A 29 10.88 -15.54 29.60
N ASP A 30 11.75 -16.52 29.36
CA ASP A 30 13.06 -16.29 28.72
C ASP A 30 12.92 -15.63 27.33
N ARG A 31 11.90 -16.05 26.57
CA ARG A 31 11.63 -15.50 25.24
C ARG A 31 11.03 -14.10 25.29
N LEU A 32 10.16 -13.82 26.27
CA LEU A 32 9.59 -12.49 26.47
C LEU A 32 10.63 -11.47 26.97
N LEU A 33 11.56 -11.89 27.85
CA LEU A 33 12.70 -11.08 28.26
C LEU A 33 13.57 -10.68 27.06
N SER A 34 13.84 -11.61 26.13
CA SER A 34 14.58 -11.30 24.89
C SER A 34 13.84 -10.35 23.95
N SER A 35 12.54 -10.13 24.18
CA SER A 35 11.67 -9.24 23.40
C SER A 35 11.31 -7.94 24.16
N GLY A 36 11.91 -7.70 25.33
CA GLY A 36 11.75 -6.47 26.12
C GLY A 36 10.62 -6.47 27.16
N ALA A 37 9.93 -7.60 27.38
CA ALA A 37 8.87 -7.73 28.38
C ALA A 37 9.34 -8.50 29.62
N ASP A 38 9.44 -7.82 30.76
CA ASP A 38 9.84 -8.43 32.04
C ASP A 38 8.61 -8.93 32.82
N LEU A 39 8.24 -10.19 32.59
CA LEU A 39 7.12 -10.85 33.27
C LEU A 39 7.59 -12.02 34.12
N GLN A 40 7.22 -11.97 35.40
CA GLN A 40 7.53 -13.03 36.37
C GLN A 40 6.86 -14.36 35.99
N PRO A 41 7.54 -15.53 36.14
CA PRO A 41 6.98 -16.83 35.78
C PRO A 41 5.64 -17.17 36.46
N ARG A 42 5.40 -16.65 37.67
CA ARG A 42 4.11 -16.79 38.39
C ARG A 42 2.95 -16.11 37.65
N THR A 43 3.21 -14.93 37.08
CA THR A 43 2.25 -14.15 36.30
C THR A 43 1.93 -14.84 34.99
N ILE A 44 2.95 -15.41 34.32
CA ILE A 44 2.74 -16.19 33.09
C ILE A 44 1.91 -17.44 33.37
N ARG A 45 2.17 -18.17 34.47
CA ARG A 45 1.36 -19.34 34.86
C ARG A 45 -0.10 -18.96 35.11
N TYR A 46 -0.35 -17.80 35.73
CA TYR A 46 -1.69 -17.28 35.95
C TYR A 46 -2.43 -17.02 34.63
N TYR A 47 -1.81 -16.29 33.70
CA TYR A 47 -2.42 -16.01 32.39
C TYR A 47 -2.64 -17.27 31.57
N LEU A 48 -1.69 -18.21 31.57
CA LEU A 48 -1.83 -19.49 30.89
C LEU A 48 -3.00 -20.32 31.43
N LEU A 49 -3.25 -20.32 32.75
CA LEU A 49 -4.43 -20.97 33.33
C LEU A 49 -5.73 -20.30 32.88
N GLN A 50 -5.74 -18.97 32.78
CA GLN A 50 -6.88 -18.23 32.28
C GLN A 50 -7.13 -18.51 30.78
N MET A 51 -6.07 -18.53 29.99
CA MET A 51 -6.11 -18.79 28.55
C MET A 51 -6.53 -20.23 28.23
N ASP A 52 -6.24 -21.20 29.11
CA ASP A 52 -6.80 -22.55 29.02
C ASP A 52 -8.34 -22.53 29.18
N ARG A 53 -8.87 -21.76 30.15
CA ARG A 53 -10.31 -21.63 30.37
C ARG A 53 -11.02 -20.91 29.22
N GLU A 54 -10.32 -19.98 28.58
CA GLU A 54 -10.80 -19.26 27.39
C GLU A 54 -10.62 -20.09 26.10
N GLY A 55 -9.97 -21.25 26.17
CA GLY A 55 -9.73 -22.14 25.03
C GLY A 55 -8.68 -21.61 24.05
N LEU A 56 -7.86 -20.63 24.44
CA LEU A 56 -6.78 -20.04 23.63
C LEU A 56 -5.50 -20.87 23.70
N THR A 57 -5.28 -21.56 24.82
CA THR A 57 -4.18 -22.52 25.01
C THR A 57 -4.72 -23.87 25.48
N ARG A 58 -3.92 -24.91 25.28
CA ARG A 58 -4.21 -26.25 25.77
C ARG A 58 -3.06 -26.76 26.60
N PHE A 59 -3.36 -27.26 27.80
CA PHE A 59 -2.40 -27.96 28.64
C PHE A 59 -2.04 -29.32 28.04
N VAL A 60 -0.74 -29.56 27.87
CA VAL A 60 -0.22 -30.81 27.28
C VAL A 60 0.34 -31.73 28.36
N SER A 61 1.26 -31.25 29.19
CA SER A 61 1.77 -31.97 30.37
C SER A 61 2.59 -31.05 31.26
N ARG A 62 2.92 -31.48 32.49
CA ARG A 62 3.80 -30.68 33.38
C ARG A 62 5.18 -30.42 32.78
N ARG A 63 5.73 -31.38 32.03
CA ARG A 63 7.07 -31.28 31.41
C ARG A 63 7.06 -30.47 30.10
N ARG A 64 6.01 -30.60 29.29
CA ARG A 64 5.91 -29.92 27.99
C ARG A 64 5.23 -28.55 28.07
N GLY A 65 4.39 -28.33 29.07
CA GLY A 65 3.67 -27.08 29.29
C GLY A 65 2.39 -27.00 28.45
N ARG A 66 2.21 -25.88 27.74
CA ARG A 66 1.00 -25.56 26.96
C ARG A 66 1.34 -25.25 25.53
N GLU A 67 0.39 -25.51 24.66
CA GLU A 67 0.44 -25.13 23.25
C GLU A 67 -0.72 -24.22 22.89
N ILE A 68 -0.56 -23.49 21.79
CA ILE A 68 -1.61 -22.64 21.23
C ILE A 68 -2.66 -23.50 20.51
N THR A 69 -3.94 -23.25 20.76
CA THR A 69 -5.05 -23.91 20.06
C THR A 69 -5.36 -23.19 18.74
N ASP A 70 -6.22 -23.77 17.89
CA ASP A 70 -6.70 -23.09 16.68
C ASP A 70 -7.47 -21.80 17.00
N ARG A 71 -8.23 -21.80 18.11
CA ARG A 71 -8.88 -20.58 18.61
C ARG A 71 -7.86 -19.54 19.06
N GLY A 72 -6.78 -19.95 19.74
CA GLY A 72 -5.67 -19.06 20.10
C GLY A 72 -4.95 -18.48 18.87
N ARG A 73 -4.75 -19.28 17.82
CA ARG A 73 -4.20 -18.83 16.54
C ARG A 73 -5.14 -17.84 15.84
N ALA A 74 -6.45 -18.11 15.87
CA ALA A 74 -7.46 -17.20 15.33
C ALA A 74 -7.51 -15.89 16.11
N GLU A 75 -7.48 -15.93 17.43
CA GLU A 75 -7.41 -14.72 18.29
C GLU A 75 -6.16 -13.89 17.97
N LEU A 76 -5.01 -14.55 17.83
CA LEU A 76 -3.76 -13.88 17.45
C LEU A 76 -3.84 -13.27 16.05
N ALA A 77 -4.48 -13.95 15.09
CA ALA A 77 -4.70 -13.42 13.76
C ALA A 77 -5.59 -12.17 13.80
N HIS A 78 -6.69 -12.18 14.56
CA HIS A 78 -7.58 -11.03 14.73
C HIS A 78 -6.87 -9.85 15.42
N ALA A 79 -6.12 -10.12 16.49
CA ALA A 79 -5.35 -9.09 17.18
C ALA A 79 -4.25 -8.48 16.30
N ASN A 80 -3.57 -9.31 15.48
CA ASN A 80 -2.61 -8.83 14.49
C ASN A 80 -3.26 -7.97 13.39
N VAL A 81 -4.54 -8.18 13.07
CA VAL A 81 -5.27 -7.30 12.14
C VAL A 81 -5.56 -5.96 12.81
N LEU A 82 -6.01 -5.95 14.07
CA LEU A 82 -6.26 -4.73 14.84
C LEU A 82 -4.98 -3.91 15.07
N GLU A 83 -3.86 -4.55 15.40
CA GLU A 83 -2.54 -3.89 15.52
C GLU A 83 -2.07 -3.27 14.20
N LYS A 84 -2.56 -3.76 13.05
CA LYS A 84 -2.21 -3.25 11.72
C LYS A 84 -3.19 -2.19 11.20
N VAL A 85 -4.26 -1.87 11.91
CA VAL A 85 -5.14 -0.75 11.51
C VAL A 85 -4.32 0.55 11.58
N GLY A 86 -4.35 1.33 10.50
CA GLY A 86 -3.53 2.53 10.37
C GLY A 86 -2.10 2.27 9.88
N PHE A 87 -1.70 1.01 9.70
CA PHE A 87 -0.38 0.64 9.15
C PHE A 87 -0.15 1.27 7.77
N ILE A 88 -1.19 1.33 6.94
CA ILE A 88 -1.10 1.98 5.63
C ILE A 88 -0.84 3.48 5.79
N SER A 89 -1.57 4.18 6.66
CA SER A 89 -1.31 5.60 6.94
C SER A 89 0.12 5.84 7.41
N SER A 90 0.61 5.06 8.39
CA SER A 90 1.99 5.19 8.88
C SER A 90 3.03 4.89 7.80
N LYS A 91 2.74 3.94 6.90
CA LYS A 91 3.62 3.60 5.76
C LYS A 91 3.64 4.71 4.71
N ILE A 92 2.49 5.33 4.44
CA ILE A 92 2.36 6.51 3.56
C ILE A 92 3.24 7.65 4.11
N ASP A 93 3.12 7.96 5.40
CA ASP A 93 3.87 9.06 6.03
C ASP A 93 5.38 8.76 6.04
N SER A 94 5.77 7.55 6.43
CA SER A 94 7.17 7.13 6.48
C SER A 94 7.84 7.17 5.11
N LEU A 95 7.19 6.64 4.07
CA LEU A 95 7.73 6.65 2.71
C LEU A 95 7.71 8.05 2.12
N GLY A 96 6.64 8.83 2.35
CA GLY A 96 6.55 10.22 1.91
C GLY A 96 7.69 11.08 2.48
N TYR A 97 7.99 10.92 3.77
CA TYR A 97 9.08 11.62 4.43
C TYR A 97 10.48 11.18 3.95
N ARG A 98 10.68 9.88 3.70
CA ARG A 98 12.00 9.33 3.29
C ARG A 98 12.32 9.51 1.82
N MET A 99 11.31 9.77 1.00
CA MET A 99 11.47 10.04 -0.43
C MET A 99 12.36 11.28 -0.63
N SER A 100 13.18 11.29 -1.68
CA SER A 100 14.17 12.36 -1.90
C SER A 100 14.14 12.98 -3.30
N PHE A 101 13.11 12.71 -4.10
CA PHE A 101 13.01 13.31 -5.44
C PHE A 101 12.73 14.81 -5.36
N SER A 102 13.62 15.60 -5.96
CA SER A 102 13.51 17.06 -6.02
C SER A 102 13.19 17.53 -7.44
N LEU A 103 12.21 18.44 -7.56
CA LEU A 103 11.84 19.06 -8.84
C LEU A 103 12.93 19.99 -9.37
N GLY A 104 13.75 20.58 -8.50
CA GLY A 104 14.84 21.47 -8.88
C GLY A 104 15.99 20.74 -9.58
N THR A 105 16.31 19.52 -9.14
CA THR A 105 17.43 18.73 -9.70
C THR A 105 16.99 17.64 -10.67
N GLY A 106 15.74 17.20 -10.61
CA GLY A 106 15.24 16.05 -11.37
C GLY A 106 15.87 14.72 -10.93
N GLN A 107 16.35 14.65 -9.68
CA GLN A 107 17.06 13.50 -9.12
C GLN A 107 16.49 13.13 -7.76
N GLY A 108 16.80 11.91 -7.32
CA GLY A 108 16.40 11.36 -6.04
C GLY A 108 15.58 10.08 -6.19
N THR A 109 14.87 9.72 -5.12
CA THR A 109 14.10 8.48 -5.06
C THR A 109 12.61 8.72 -5.22
N LEU A 110 11.91 7.79 -5.86
CA LEU A 110 10.45 7.72 -5.92
C LEU A 110 9.93 6.58 -5.06
N ILE A 111 8.64 6.59 -4.76
CA ILE A 111 7.97 5.49 -4.08
C ILE A 111 7.42 4.55 -5.16
N ALA A 112 7.80 3.29 -5.10
CA ALA A 112 7.43 2.27 -6.08
C ALA A 112 6.27 1.42 -5.56
N ASN A 113 5.33 1.07 -6.44
CA ASN A 113 4.57 -0.17 -6.32
C ASN A 113 5.25 -1.23 -7.18
N VAL A 114 5.33 -2.44 -6.67
CA VAL A 114 5.97 -3.56 -7.36
C VAL A 114 4.90 -4.58 -7.73
N SER A 115 4.95 -5.07 -8.96
CA SER A 115 4.07 -6.15 -9.39
C SER A 115 4.83 -7.18 -10.20
N THR A 116 4.61 -8.46 -9.91
CA THR A 116 5.41 -9.56 -10.46
C THR A 116 4.54 -10.48 -11.27
N ILE A 117 5.02 -10.85 -12.46
CA ILE A 117 4.41 -11.83 -13.36
C ILE A 117 5.46 -12.84 -13.84
N HIS A 118 5.01 -13.96 -14.40
CA HIS A 118 5.91 -14.89 -15.06
C HIS A 118 6.55 -14.25 -16.31
N LYS A 119 7.86 -14.49 -16.52
CA LYS A 119 8.67 -13.81 -17.55
C LYS A 119 8.11 -13.94 -18.98
N SER A 120 7.41 -15.04 -19.28
CA SER A 120 6.81 -15.27 -20.61
C SER A 120 5.67 -14.29 -20.96
N TYR A 121 5.10 -13.60 -19.97
CA TYR A 121 3.99 -12.67 -20.18
C TYR A 121 4.44 -11.21 -20.34
N LEU A 122 5.75 -10.93 -20.30
CA LEU A 122 6.30 -9.57 -20.33
C LEU A 122 5.76 -8.73 -21.50
N LEU A 123 5.90 -9.21 -22.74
CA LEU A 123 5.49 -8.45 -23.94
C LEU A 123 3.98 -8.18 -23.94
N ARG A 124 3.17 -9.21 -23.63
CA ARG A 124 1.72 -9.08 -23.54
C ARG A 124 1.31 -8.07 -22.47
N ALA A 125 1.95 -8.11 -21.31
CA ALA A 125 1.70 -7.17 -20.22
C ALA A 125 2.01 -5.72 -20.63
N LEU A 126 3.10 -5.48 -21.38
CA LEU A 126 3.40 -4.15 -21.91
C LEU A 126 2.31 -3.67 -22.89
N GLU A 127 1.85 -4.52 -23.80
CA GLU A 127 0.74 -4.16 -24.71
C GLU A 127 -0.58 -3.90 -23.96
N ASP A 128 -0.85 -4.65 -22.89
CA ASP A 128 -2.03 -4.41 -22.04
C ASP A 128 -1.93 -3.09 -21.26
N MET A 129 -0.73 -2.67 -20.86
CA MET A 129 -0.50 -1.37 -20.18
C MET A 129 -0.54 -0.17 -21.13
N LYS A 130 -0.20 -0.36 -22.41
CA LYS A 130 -0.03 0.73 -23.38
C LYS A 130 -1.24 1.66 -23.49
N PRO A 131 -2.49 1.19 -23.65
CA PRO A 131 -3.66 2.06 -23.68
C PRO A 131 -3.83 2.89 -22.40
N VAL A 132 -3.46 2.33 -21.23
CA VAL A 132 -3.56 2.99 -19.92
C VAL A 132 -2.61 4.18 -19.84
N PHE A 133 -1.36 4.00 -20.26
CA PHE A 133 -0.38 5.08 -20.32
C PHE A 133 -0.74 6.12 -21.38
N SER A 134 -1.20 5.71 -22.57
CA SER A 134 -1.64 6.63 -23.63
C SER A 134 -2.81 7.51 -23.19
N ARG A 135 -3.72 6.99 -22.36
CA ARG A 135 -4.85 7.72 -21.79
C ARG A 135 -4.52 8.44 -20.47
N ARG A 136 -3.25 8.41 -20.03
CA ARG A 136 -2.78 9.04 -18.77
C ARG A 136 -3.56 8.59 -17.54
N LEU A 137 -3.94 7.31 -17.48
CA LEU A 137 -4.72 6.75 -16.38
C LEU A 137 -3.84 6.29 -15.20
N GLY A 138 -2.51 6.25 -15.35
CA GLY A 138 -1.56 5.96 -14.27
C GLY A 138 -0.98 7.20 -13.61
N MET A 139 -0.14 7.01 -12.60
CA MET A 139 0.66 8.08 -11.99
C MET A 139 1.85 8.43 -12.89
N GLY A 140 1.54 9.18 -13.94
CA GLY A 140 2.50 9.66 -14.92
C GLY A 140 2.75 8.67 -16.05
N SER A 141 3.90 8.81 -16.68
CA SER A 141 4.28 8.06 -17.88
C SER A 141 5.49 7.16 -17.67
N ARG A 142 6.00 7.05 -16.42
CA ARG A 142 7.21 6.31 -16.12
C ARG A 142 6.94 4.93 -15.52
N ILE A 143 7.79 3.98 -15.87
CA ILE A 143 7.75 2.60 -15.40
C ILE A 143 9.18 2.06 -15.30
N ALA A 144 9.39 1.15 -14.36
CA ALA A 144 10.61 0.36 -14.25
C ALA A 144 10.32 -1.11 -14.53
N VAL A 145 11.32 -1.83 -15.03
CA VAL A 145 11.27 -3.29 -15.21
C VAL A 145 12.53 -3.90 -14.62
N ALA A 146 12.36 -4.92 -13.79
CA ALA A 146 13.44 -5.72 -13.23
C ALA A 146 13.22 -7.20 -13.54
N ARG A 147 14.29 -7.89 -13.93
CA ARG A 147 14.31 -9.33 -14.22
C ARG A 147 14.71 -10.11 -12.98
N GLU A 148 14.55 -11.43 -13.06
CA GLU A 148 15.03 -12.41 -12.06
C GLU A 148 16.37 -12.01 -11.42
N GLY A 149 16.41 -12.04 -10.08
CA GLY A 149 17.59 -11.72 -9.28
C GLY A 149 17.90 -10.23 -9.14
N GLN A 150 17.29 -9.35 -9.93
CA GLN A 150 17.41 -7.90 -9.74
C GLN A 150 16.50 -7.42 -8.62
N THR A 151 16.74 -6.20 -8.13
CA THR A 151 15.93 -5.56 -7.08
C THR A 151 15.11 -4.43 -7.68
N LEU A 152 13.87 -4.29 -7.23
CA LEU A 152 12.99 -3.17 -7.56
C LEU A 152 12.13 -2.81 -6.36
N GLY A 153 12.12 -1.54 -5.94
CA GLY A 153 11.36 -1.07 -4.79
C GLY A 153 11.68 -1.85 -3.50
N GLY A 154 12.94 -2.26 -3.32
CA GLY A 154 13.41 -3.08 -2.19
C GLY A 154 13.03 -4.57 -2.26
N CYS A 155 12.39 -5.02 -3.35
CA CYS A 155 11.99 -6.41 -3.54
C CYS A 155 12.92 -7.11 -4.54
N VAL A 156 13.41 -8.30 -4.20
CA VAL A 156 14.19 -9.14 -5.13
C VAL A 156 13.22 -9.90 -6.03
N VAL A 157 13.43 -9.81 -7.34
CA VAL A 157 12.58 -10.48 -8.33
C VAL A 157 12.81 -12.00 -8.26
N PRO A 158 11.74 -12.81 -8.04
CA PRO A 158 11.85 -14.26 -7.97
C PRO A 158 12.33 -14.90 -9.27
N ARG A 159 12.69 -16.20 -9.17
CA ARG A 159 12.98 -17.02 -10.35
C ARG A 159 11.79 -17.06 -11.32
N ASP A 160 12.10 -17.18 -12.60
CA ASP A 160 11.13 -17.26 -13.71
C ASP A 160 10.17 -16.07 -13.81
N SER A 161 10.52 -14.95 -13.18
CA SER A 161 9.63 -13.80 -13.04
C SER A 161 10.25 -12.52 -13.59
N VAL A 162 9.37 -11.57 -13.89
CA VAL A 162 9.70 -10.18 -14.18
C VAL A 162 8.83 -9.29 -13.29
N ALA A 163 9.41 -8.21 -12.78
CA ALA A 163 8.72 -7.22 -11.97
C ALA A 163 8.55 -5.90 -12.74
N PHE A 164 7.37 -5.32 -12.59
CA PHE A 164 7.04 -3.96 -13.00
C PHE A 164 7.05 -3.04 -11.78
N GLY A 165 7.71 -1.90 -11.92
CA GLY A 165 7.71 -0.81 -10.95
C GLY A 165 6.85 0.32 -11.49
N THR A 166 5.69 0.56 -10.88
CA THR A 166 4.88 1.74 -11.18
C THR A 166 5.05 2.78 -10.09
N VAL A 167 4.99 4.06 -10.46
CA VAL A 167 5.17 5.12 -9.47
C VAL A 167 3.93 5.22 -8.60
N CYS A 168 4.11 5.23 -7.28
CA CYS A 168 3.01 5.32 -6.33
C CYS A 168 2.47 6.75 -6.28
N SER A 169 1.16 6.90 -6.10
CA SER A 169 0.55 8.22 -5.93
C SER A 169 1.11 8.96 -4.71
N VAL A 170 1.61 8.26 -3.68
CA VAL A 170 2.23 8.87 -2.50
C VAL A 170 3.49 9.66 -2.85
N THR A 171 4.11 9.43 -4.00
CA THR A 171 5.19 10.29 -4.52
C THR A 171 4.77 11.76 -4.60
N VAL A 172 3.50 12.05 -4.93
CA VAL A 172 2.99 13.42 -4.90
C VAL A 172 3.04 14.01 -3.47
N ASN A 173 2.85 13.21 -2.42
CA ASN A 173 2.97 13.70 -1.03
C ASN A 173 4.41 14.10 -0.72
N GLY A 174 5.38 13.26 -1.10
CA GLY A 174 6.79 13.56 -0.85
C GLY A 174 7.24 14.82 -1.59
N ILE A 175 6.79 15.01 -2.84
CA ILE A 175 7.11 16.22 -3.62
C ILE A 175 6.48 17.46 -2.98
N LEU A 176 5.21 17.39 -2.59
CA LEU A 176 4.55 18.51 -1.93
C LEU A 176 5.18 18.83 -0.58
N LEU A 177 5.61 17.81 0.18
CA LEU A 177 6.30 17.99 1.45
C LEU A 177 7.67 18.66 1.27
N ASP A 178 8.45 18.29 0.25
CA ASP A 178 9.73 18.93 -0.12
C ASP A 178 9.54 20.42 -0.45
N GLU A 179 8.42 20.76 -1.09
CA GLU A 179 8.01 22.14 -1.38
C GLU A 179 7.32 22.84 -0.17
N GLY A 180 7.32 22.22 1.01
CA GLY A 180 6.79 22.80 2.26
C GLY A 180 5.26 22.73 2.42
N ILE A 181 4.57 21.92 1.61
CA ILE A 181 3.10 21.79 1.62
C ILE A 181 2.69 20.50 2.33
N PRO A 182 2.05 20.57 3.52
CA PRO A 182 1.59 19.38 4.22
C PRO A 182 0.37 18.76 3.52
N VAL A 183 0.36 17.43 3.39
CA VAL A 183 -0.72 16.69 2.73
C VAL A 183 -1.31 15.66 3.69
N VAL A 184 -2.63 15.58 3.76
CA VAL A 184 -3.34 14.51 4.48
C VAL A 184 -3.96 13.56 3.48
N SER A 185 -3.50 12.30 3.47
CA SER A 185 -4.08 11.25 2.63
C SER A 185 -5.28 10.64 3.35
N ARG A 186 -6.49 10.80 2.79
CA ARG A 186 -7.72 10.35 3.46
C ARG A 186 -8.11 8.93 3.09
N PHE A 187 -8.27 8.66 1.80
CA PHE A 187 -8.70 7.33 1.31
C PHE A 187 -8.18 7.01 -0.09
N GLY A 188 -8.16 5.72 -0.39
CA GLY A 188 -8.07 5.17 -1.74
C GLY A 188 -9.44 4.64 -2.16
N GLY A 189 -9.72 4.69 -3.46
CA GLY A 189 -11.06 4.40 -3.97
C GLY A 189 -11.10 4.10 -5.46
N LEU A 190 -12.31 3.77 -5.93
CA LEU A 190 -12.63 3.64 -7.34
C LEU A 190 -13.34 4.90 -7.83
N MET A 191 -12.74 5.55 -8.81
CA MET A 191 -13.28 6.72 -9.49
C MET A 191 -14.02 6.27 -10.75
N GLU A 192 -15.28 6.68 -10.86
CA GLU A 192 -16.04 6.58 -12.10
C GLU A 192 -15.52 7.62 -13.10
N ILE A 193 -15.07 7.15 -14.25
CA ILE A 193 -14.76 7.98 -15.41
C ILE A 193 -15.88 7.81 -16.43
N ARG A 194 -16.33 8.92 -17.01
CA ARG A 194 -17.29 8.94 -18.11
C ARG A 194 -16.83 9.95 -19.16
N ASP A 195 -16.74 9.51 -20.41
CA ASP A 195 -16.28 10.33 -21.54
C ASP A 195 -14.94 11.04 -21.27
N GLY A 196 -14.02 10.33 -20.61
CA GLY A 196 -12.70 10.81 -20.22
C GLY A 196 -12.68 11.76 -19.02
N LYS A 197 -13.81 12.01 -18.37
CA LYS A 197 -13.93 12.93 -17.22
C LYS A 197 -14.22 12.17 -15.92
N PRO A 198 -13.57 12.53 -14.80
CA PRO A 198 -13.93 12.00 -13.49
C PRO A 198 -15.30 12.51 -13.04
N ILE A 199 -16.13 11.60 -12.53
CA ILE A 199 -17.51 11.88 -12.13
C ILE A 199 -17.66 11.87 -10.61
N ARG A 200 -17.32 10.74 -9.97
CA ARG A 200 -17.45 10.53 -8.52
C ARG A 200 -16.67 9.31 -8.04
N PHE A 201 -16.42 9.22 -6.73
CA PHE A 201 -16.02 7.96 -6.13
C PHE A 201 -17.22 7.04 -5.98
N VAL A 202 -17.09 5.79 -6.43
CA VAL A 202 -18.13 4.75 -6.25
C VAL A 202 -17.81 3.82 -5.09
N GLU A 203 -16.53 3.70 -4.74
CA GLU A 203 -16.02 2.92 -3.61
C GLU A 203 -14.87 3.69 -2.96
N LEU A 204 -14.76 3.63 -1.63
CA LEU A 204 -13.71 4.28 -0.87
C LEU A 204 -13.39 3.52 0.43
N ILE A 205 -12.11 3.51 0.81
CA ILE A 205 -11.64 2.97 2.08
C ILE A 205 -10.64 3.95 2.69
N GLU A 206 -10.90 4.40 3.92
CA GLU A 206 -10.00 5.30 4.64
C GLU A 206 -8.68 4.62 5.03
N TYR A 207 -7.57 5.32 4.81
CA TYR A 207 -6.24 4.78 5.10
C TYR A 207 -5.99 4.57 6.59
N GLN A 208 -6.60 5.40 7.44
CA GLN A 208 -6.49 5.25 8.91
C GLN A 208 -7.23 4.02 9.42
N GLY A 209 -8.28 3.57 8.72
CA GLY A 209 -9.13 2.45 9.12
C GLY A 209 -8.72 1.10 8.55
N THR A 210 -7.61 1.00 7.81
CA THR A 210 -7.23 -0.22 7.09
C THR A 210 -5.79 -0.66 7.33
N SER A 211 -5.56 -1.96 7.19
CA SER A 211 -4.24 -2.61 7.19
C SER A 211 -3.76 -2.98 5.78
N ILE A 212 -4.62 -2.83 4.77
CA ILE A 212 -4.36 -3.18 3.37
C ILE A 212 -4.59 -1.94 2.52
N ASP A 213 -3.73 -1.71 1.52
CA ASP A 213 -3.91 -0.64 0.56
C ASP A 213 -5.24 -0.82 -0.20
N PRO A 214 -6.13 0.19 -0.20
CA PRO A 214 -7.42 0.10 -0.85
C PRO A 214 -7.34 -0.24 -2.34
N LEU A 215 -6.40 0.34 -3.10
CA LEU A 215 -6.30 0.06 -4.53
C LEU A 215 -5.84 -1.37 -4.77
N GLU A 216 -4.90 -1.87 -3.97
CA GLU A 216 -4.49 -3.28 -4.03
C GLU A 216 -5.67 -4.21 -3.77
N PHE A 217 -6.51 -3.89 -2.78
CA PHE A 217 -7.73 -4.64 -2.48
C PHE A 217 -8.71 -4.63 -3.66
N PHE A 218 -9.06 -3.46 -4.20
CA PHE A 218 -10.03 -3.35 -5.29
C PHE A 218 -9.58 -4.05 -6.58
N ILE A 219 -8.28 -4.02 -6.88
CA ILE A 219 -7.72 -4.75 -8.03
C ILE A 219 -7.89 -6.25 -7.82
N LYS A 220 -7.45 -6.78 -6.67
CA LYS A 220 -7.54 -8.21 -6.34
C LYS A 220 -9.00 -8.71 -6.28
N ALA A 221 -9.93 -7.83 -5.90
CA ALA A 221 -11.36 -8.11 -5.89
C ALA A 221 -12.04 -8.02 -7.27
N ASN A 222 -11.29 -7.77 -8.36
CA ASN A 222 -11.82 -7.58 -9.73
C ASN A 222 -12.87 -6.46 -9.84
N MET A 223 -12.73 -5.40 -9.04
CA MET A 223 -13.69 -4.28 -9.03
C MET A 223 -13.29 -3.14 -10.00
N THR A 224 -12.12 -3.24 -10.61
CA THR A 224 -11.60 -2.25 -11.56
C THR A 224 -12.07 -2.52 -12.99
N ARG A 225 -12.20 -1.44 -13.79
CA ARG A 225 -12.54 -1.48 -15.23
C ARG A 225 -11.64 -0.50 -16.00
N VAL A 226 -10.34 -0.60 -15.78
CA VAL A 226 -9.31 0.27 -16.38
C VAL A 226 -9.15 -0.02 -17.87
N ARG A 227 -9.21 -1.28 -18.30
CA ARG A 227 -9.11 -1.63 -19.73
C ARG A 227 -10.27 -1.03 -20.53
N GLU A 228 -11.48 -1.09 -19.98
CA GLU A 228 -12.65 -0.48 -20.57
C GLU A 228 -12.47 1.04 -20.66
N CYS A 229 -12.09 1.67 -19.54
CA CYS A 229 -11.81 3.10 -19.47
C CYS A 229 -10.77 3.55 -20.50
N ALA A 230 -9.71 2.76 -20.70
CA ALA A 230 -8.67 3.09 -21.67
C ALA A 230 -9.17 3.04 -23.12
N ARG A 231 -10.13 2.15 -23.43
CA ARG A 231 -10.72 2.00 -24.77
C ARG A 231 -11.80 3.05 -25.04
N SER A 232 -12.83 3.08 -24.20
CA SER A 232 -14.05 3.88 -24.42
C SER A 232 -13.99 5.28 -23.81
N GLY A 233 -13.07 5.52 -22.86
CA GLY A 233 -13.11 6.72 -22.02
C GLY A 233 -14.06 6.61 -20.82
N SER A 234 -14.71 5.46 -20.62
CA SER A 234 -15.65 5.23 -19.52
C SER A 234 -15.32 3.93 -18.77
N GLY A 235 -15.32 3.97 -17.44
CA GLY A 235 -14.98 2.82 -16.61
C GLY A 235 -14.67 3.20 -15.16
N LEU A 236 -14.08 2.26 -14.41
CA LEU A 236 -13.69 2.45 -13.01
C LEU A 236 -12.18 2.34 -12.89
N ILE A 237 -11.54 3.43 -12.44
CA ILE A 237 -10.09 3.46 -12.21
C ILE A 237 -9.79 3.61 -10.74
N GLY A 238 -8.63 3.13 -10.30
CA GLY A 238 -8.12 3.44 -8.98
C GLY A 238 -7.72 4.92 -8.88
N ALA A 239 -8.09 5.56 -7.79
CA ALA A 239 -7.70 6.93 -7.44
C ALA A 239 -7.55 7.08 -5.92
N SER A 240 -6.91 8.16 -5.50
CA SER A 240 -6.76 8.52 -4.08
C SER A 240 -7.18 9.95 -3.85
N PHE A 241 -7.74 10.22 -2.67
CA PHE A 241 -8.19 11.54 -2.24
C PHE A 241 -7.32 12.06 -1.09
N ARG A 242 -7.00 13.34 -1.16
CA ARG A 242 -6.13 14.03 -0.20
C ARG A 242 -6.67 15.41 0.12
N GLU A 243 -6.23 15.94 1.23
CA GLU A 243 -6.45 17.33 1.59
C GLU A 243 -5.13 18.08 1.70
N ILE A 244 -5.12 19.29 1.15
CA ILE A 244 -4.02 20.25 1.20
C ILE A 244 -4.53 21.55 1.84
N PRO A 245 -3.66 22.39 2.42
CA PRO A 245 -4.04 23.74 2.86
C PRO A 245 -4.64 24.53 1.68
N ALA A 246 -5.74 25.23 1.91
CA ALA A 246 -6.37 26.05 0.88
C ALA A 246 -5.42 27.15 0.36
N ALA A 247 -4.53 27.66 1.21
CA ALA A 247 -3.53 28.65 0.85
C ALA A 247 -2.48 28.13 -0.16
N ALA A 248 -2.33 26.82 -0.31
CA ALA A 248 -1.31 26.21 -1.17
C ALA A 248 -1.83 25.86 -2.57
N ILE A 249 -3.09 26.14 -2.92
CA ILE A 249 -3.70 25.70 -4.19
C ILE A 249 -2.90 26.19 -5.41
N ASP A 250 -2.51 27.46 -5.42
CA ASP A 250 -1.77 28.05 -6.54
C ASP A 250 -0.37 27.42 -6.68
N ASP A 251 0.31 27.18 -5.56
CA ASP A 251 1.59 26.45 -5.54
C ASP A 251 1.42 25.01 -6.03
N VAL A 252 0.38 24.31 -5.61
CA VAL A 252 0.10 22.94 -6.08
C VAL A 252 -0.17 22.93 -7.59
N HIS A 253 -0.83 23.96 -8.13
CA HIS A 253 -1.00 24.10 -9.58
C HIS A 253 0.33 24.33 -10.33
N ARG A 254 1.25 25.11 -9.77
CA ARG A 254 2.62 25.28 -10.31
C ARG A 254 3.40 23.98 -10.23
N ILE A 255 3.46 23.36 -9.06
CA ILE A 255 4.15 22.10 -8.78
C ILE A 255 3.64 21.00 -9.71
N ARG A 256 2.32 20.89 -9.90
CA ARG A 256 1.72 19.94 -10.86
C ARG A 256 2.34 20.07 -12.25
N LYS A 257 2.49 21.29 -12.76
CA LYS A 257 3.09 21.53 -14.10
C LYS A 257 4.55 21.13 -14.12
N ASP A 258 5.29 21.38 -13.04
CA ASP A 258 6.70 20.99 -12.94
C ASP A 258 6.88 19.47 -12.86
N MET A 259 6.03 18.77 -12.11
CA MET A 259 6.00 17.31 -12.06
C MET A 259 5.72 16.69 -13.44
N GLU A 260 4.80 17.27 -14.22
CA GLU A 260 4.47 16.80 -15.57
C GLU A 260 5.70 16.82 -16.50
N LYS A 261 6.62 17.79 -16.35
CA LYS A 261 7.88 17.85 -17.12
C LYS A 261 8.78 16.63 -16.89
N TYR A 262 8.74 16.06 -15.68
CA TYR A 262 9.48 14.85 -15.33
C TYR A 262 8.72 13.56 -15.68
N GLY A 263 7.53 13.67 -16.28
CA GLY A 263 6.66 12.52 -16.55
C GLY A 263 5.95 11.99 -15.30
N LEU A 264 5.91 12.77 -14.21
CA LEU A 264 5.22 12.46 -12.96
C LEU A 264 3.85 13.16 -12.91
N GLY A 265 2.99 12.87 -13.88
CA GLY A 265 1.60 13.35 -13.88
C GLY A 265 0.71 12.53 -12.94
N GLY A 266 -0.54 12.96 -12.75
CA GLY A 266 -1.53 12.13 -12.04
C GLY A 266 -2.50 12.90 -11.15
N ILE A 267 -2.26 14.19 -10.90
CA ILE A 267 -3.24 15.05 -10.24
C ILE A 267 -4.42 15.27 -11.22
N LEU A 268 -5.55 14.61 -10.93
CA LEU A 268 -6.76 14.67 -11.75
C LEU A 268 -7.52 15.97 -11.53
N ALA A 269 -7.70 16.36 -10.27
CA ALA A 269 -8.48 17.53 -9.90
C ALA A 269 -7.99 18.11 -8.57
N ILE A 270 -8.17 19.42 -8.44
CA ILE A 270 -7.98 20.17 -7.20
C ILE A 270 -9.29 20.93 -6.97
N GLY A 271 -9.88 20.76 -5.79
CA GLY A 271 -11.13 21.36 -5.39
C GLY A 271 -10.95 22.80 -4.92
N ARG A 272 -12.06 23.50 -4.72
CA ARG A 272 -12.07 24.84 -4.14
C ARG A 272 -11.96 24.77 -2.61
N PRO A 273 -11.47 25.83 -1.94
CA PRO A 273 -11.39 25.89 -0.48
C PRO A 273 -12.72 25.56 0.21
N GLY A 274 -12.72 24.58 1.12
CA GLY A 274 -13.87 24.17 1.92
C GLY A 274 -15.05 23.60 1.13
N GLN A 275 -14.91 23.37 -0.18
CA GLN A 275 -15.96 22.80 -1.02
C GLN A 275 -15.75 21.31 -1.22
N SER A 276 -16.85 20.57 -1.36
CA SER A 276 -16.78 19.17 -1.72
C SER A 276 -16.16 18.99 -3.10
N LEU A 277 -15.48 17.86 -3.30
CA LEU A 277 -14.90 17.46 -4.58
C LEU A 277 -15.29 16.01 -4.86
N PHE A 278 -16.04 15.79 -5.95
CA PHE A 278 -16.55 14.45 -6.32
C PHE A 278 -17.35 13.78 -5.19
N ASP A 279 -18.29 14.53 -4.61
CA ASP A 279 -19.16 14.15 -3.49
C ASP A 279 -18.44 13.89 -2.16
N ILE A 280 -17.15 14.21 -2.08
CA ILE A 280 -16.37 14.09 -0.85
C ILE A 280 -16.36 15.43 -0.12
N PRO A 281 -16.84 15.50 1.14
CA PRO A 281 -16.76 16.71 1.94
C PRO A 281 -15.31 17.01 2.34
N VAL A 282 -14.94 18.30 2.31
CA VAL A 282 -13.59 18.80 2.64
C VAL A 282 -13.70 19.74 3.83
N ALA A 283 -12.76 19.63 4.78
CA ALA A 283 -12.74 20.48 5.96
C ALA A 283 -12.53 21.98 5.63
N ALA A 284 -13.02 22.86 6.51
CA ALA A 284 -12.76 24.30 6.40
C ALA A 284 -11.24 24.59 6.41
N GLY A 285 -10.80 25.53 5.56
CA GLY A 285 -9.37 25.86 5.40
C GLY A 285 -8.56 24.84 4.58
N ARG A 286 -9.20 23.78 4.06
CA ARG A 286 -8.57 22.76 3.20
C ARG A 286 -9.15 22.80 1.78
N ALA A 287 -8.44 22.18 0.86
CA ALA A 287 -8.95 21.83 -0.46
C ALA A 287 -8.72 20.34 -0.74
N GLY A 288 -9.69 19.71 -1.40
CA GLY A 288 -9.57 18.33 -1.87
C GLY A 288 -8.64 18.23 -3.07
N MET A 289 -7.86 17.16 -3.15
CA MET A 289 -7.03 16.84 -4.30
C MET A 289 -7.17 15.36 -4.65
N VAL A 290 -7.40 15.08 -5.92
CA VAL A 290 -7.58 13.72 -6.43
C VAL A 290 -6.39 13.34 -7.29
N VAL A 291 -5.79 12.19 -7.00
CA VAL A 291 -4.61 11.67 -7.71
C VAL A 291 -4.91 10.28 -8.26
N THR A 292 -4.63 10.03 -9.54
CA THR A 292 -4.73 8.71 -10.18
C THR A 292 -3.91 7.66 -9.43
N GLY A 293 -4.43 6.44 -9.35
CA GLY A 293 -3.71 5.30 -8.82
C GLY A 293 -2.51 4.90 -9.68
N GLY A 294 -1.35 4.73 -9.04
CA GLY A 294 -0.14 4.22 -9.71
C GLY A 294 -0.29 2.81 -10.27
N MET A 295 -1.19 2.01 -9.70
CA MET A 295 -1.41 0.62 -10.09
C MET A 295 -2.45 0.42 -11.20
N ASN A 296 -3.00 1.49 -11.81
CA ASN A 296 -3.95 1.35 -12.92
C ASN A 296 -3.37 0.57 -14.13
N PRO A 297 -2.08 0.73 -14.53
CA PRO A 297 -1.50 -0.12 -15.57
C PRO A 297 -1.47 -1.60 -15.18
N VAL A 298 -1.21 -1.91 -13.91
CA VAL A 298 -1.19 -3.27 -13.36
C VAL A 298 -2.60 -3.85 -13.29
N ALA A 299 -3.60 -3.04 -12.92
CA ALA A 299 -5.01 -3.41 -12.92
C ALA A 299 -5.44 -3.86 -14.33
N ALA A 300 -5.02 -3.16 -15.38
CA ALA A 300 -5.33 -3.54 -16.75
C ALA A 300 -4.75 -4.89 -17.19
N ILE A 301 -3.63 -5.33 -16.59
CA ILE A 301 -3.10 -6.69 -16.77
C ILE A 301 -3.96 -7.68 -15.98
N HIS A 302 -4.25 -7.38 -14.71
CA HIS A 302 -5.07 -8.25 -13.84
C HIS A 302 -6.45 -8.54 -14.44
N GLU A 303 -7.10 -7.52 -15.04
CA GLU A 303 -8.39 -7.63 -15.73
C GLU A 303 -8.40 -8.60 -16.92
N THR A 304 -7.24 -9.07 -17.40
CA THR A 304 -7.17 -10.15 -18.43
C THR A 304 -7.27 -11.56 -17.85
N GLY A 305 -7.31 -11.70 -16.52
CA GLY A 305 -7.18 -12.97 -15.82
C GLY A 305 -5.72 -13.42 -15.61
N ALA A 306 -4.75 -12.56 -15.90
CA ALA A 306 -3.34 -12.85 -15.67
C ALA A 306 -3.03 -12.98 -14.17
N ARG A 307 -2.24 -14.00 -13.80
CA ARG A 307 -1.75 -14.17 -12.44
C ARG A 307 -0.65 -13.15 -12.17
N ILE A 308 -0.92 -12.22 -11.26
CA ILE A 308 -0.02 -11.14 -10.88
C ILE A 308 0.03 -11.00 -9.37
N THR A 309 1.24 -10.87 -8.82
CA THR A 309 1.43 -10.46 -7.43
C THR A 309 1.55 -8.96 -7.40
N ILE A 310 0.85 -8.30 -6.48
CA ILE A 310 0.85 -6.85 -6.33
C ILE A 310 1.30 -6.53 -4.92
N GLN A 311 2.26 -5.60 -4.81
CA GLN A 311 2.73 -5.02 -3.57
C GLN A 311 2.71 -3.50 -3.70
N SER A 312 1.68 -2.89 -3.14
CA SER A 312 1.57 -1.45 -3.00
C SER A 312 2.58 -0.90 -1.99
N LEU A 313 3.01 0.35 -2.18
CA LEU A 313 3.95 1.03 -1.28
C LEU A 313 5.21 0.18 -1.02
N ALA A 314 5.73 -0.49 -2.05
CA ALA A 314 6.75 -1.53 -1.88
C ALA A 314 8.03 -0.98 -1.22
N GLY A 315 8.50 0.16 -1.69
CA GLY A 315 9.68 0.82 -1.16
C GLY A 315 10.09 2.04 -1.98
N LEU A 316 11.32 2.50 -1.75
CA LEU A 316 11.95 3.58 -2.49
C LEU A 316 12.84 3.01 -3.58
N ASP A 317 12.89 3.68 -4.73
CA ASP A 317 13.81 3.35 -5.82
C ASP A 317 14.25 4.61 -6.56
N ASP A 318 15.41 4.57 -7.23
CA ASP A 318 15.97 5.74 -7.91
C ASP A 318 15.08 6.16 -9.09
N PHE A 319 14.82 7.46 -9.22
CA PHE A 319 14.07 8.03 -10.33
C PHE A 319 14.59 7.56 -11.71
N LYS A 320 15.90 7.37 -11.85
CA LYS A 320 16.56 6.90 -13.07
C LYS A 320 16.19 5.47 -13.46
N ALA A 321 15.75 4.64 -12.50
CA ALA A 321 15.24 3.30 -12.79
C ALA A 321 13.90 3.36 -13.56
N PHE A 322 13.11 4.42 -13.33
CA PHE A 322 11.85 4.66 -14.02
C PHE A 322 12.10 5.39 -15.34
N ARG A 323 11.93 4.68 -16.45
CA ARG A 323 12.02 5.23 -17.80
C ARG A 323 10.64 5.60 -18.31
N SER A 324 10.57 6.43 -19.35
CA SER A 324 9.28 6.64 -20.01
C SER A 324 8.76 5.31 -20.55
N PHE A 325 7.45 5.09 -20.49
CA PHE A 325 6.84 3.85 -20.96
C PHE A 325 7.14 3.59 -22.44
N GLN A 326 7.17 4.66 -23.26
CA GLN A 326 7.50 4.57 -24.68
C GLN A 326 8.94 4.07 -24.89
N GLU A 327 9.93 4.69 -24.23
CA GLU A 327 11.34 4.27 -24.29
C GLU A 327 11.51 2.82 -23.84
N LEU A 328 10.81 2.41 -22.77
CA LEU A 328 10.85 1.04 -22.30
C LEU A 328 10.29 0.08 -23.36
N ARG A 329 9.10 0.35 -23.89
CA ARG A 329 8.45 -0.49 -24.90
C ARG A 329 9.31 -0.65 -26.16
N ASP A 330 9.97 0.42 -26.60
CA ASP A 330 10.80 0.38 -27.81
C ASP A 330 12.03 -0.53 -27.66
N ARG A 331 12.45 -0.84 -26.42
CA ARG A 331 13.50 -1.85 -26.12
C ARG A 331 12.97 -3.29 -26.15
N TYR A 332 11.66 -3.47 -26.21
CA TYR A 332 10.96 -4.75 -26.27
C TYR A 332 10.03 -4.80 -27.48
N PRO A 333 10.55 -4.69 -28.71
CA PRO A 333 9.72 -4.83 -29.90
C PRO A 333 9.10 -6.23 -29.90
N GLY A 334 7.78 -6.28 -30.07
CA GLY A 334 7.01 -7.52 -30.22
C GLY A 334 7.22 -8.14 -31.59
#